data_AF-A0A242A7X5-F1
#
_entry.id   AF-A0A242A7X5-F1
#
_cell.length_a   1.000
_cell.length_b   1.000
_cell.length_c   1.000
_cell.angle_alpha   90.00
_cell.angle_beta   90.00
_cell.angle_gamma   90.00
#
_symmetry.space_group_name_H-M   'P 1'
#
loop_
_entity.id
_entity.type
_entity.pdbx_description
1 polymer ?
#
loop_
_entity_poly.entity_id
_entity_poly.type
_entity_poly.pdbx_seq_one_letter_code
_entity_poly.pdbx_strand_id
1 'polypeptide(L)'
;MRNKEAFIKDFEAVAKEEIVKEVDPVEDAAHTMHHTGTTIFQLLGIFTKSEKPVNFKFEIKQREKTDNPTEKIDDFFYIGMEE
;
A
#
# COMPACT_ATOMS: atom_id res chain seq x y z
N MET A 1 -8.62 1.36 0.86
CA MET A 1 -7.71 1.28 -0.29
C MET A 1 -8.46 0.82 -1.53
N ARG A 2 -8.35 1.56 -2.63
CA ARG A 2 -8.82 1.15 -3.96
C ARG A 2 -7.75 0.38 -4.71
N ASN A 3 -8.18 -0.53 -5.59
CA ASN A 3 -7.30 -1.40 -6.36
C ASN A 3 -6.43 -2.34 -5.49
N LYS A 4 -6.96 -2.71 -4.31
CA LYS A 4 -6.26 -3.56 -3.33
C LYS A 4 -5.90 -4.95 -3.87
N GLU A 5 -6.70 -5.50 -4.79
CA GLU A 5 -6.44 -6.81 -5.38
C GLU A 5 -5.18 -6.81 -6.26
N ALA A 6 -4.95 -5.74 -7.02
CA ALA A 6 -3.73 -5.57 -7.80
C ALA A 6 -2.51 -5.42 -6.88
N PHE A 7 -2.66 -4.66 -5.80
CA PHE A 7 -1.60 -4.50 -4.79
C PHE A 7 -1.25 -5.83 -4.12
N ILE A 8 -2.24 -6.60 -3.65
CA ILE A 8 -2.02 -7.92 -3.05
C ILE A 8 -1.26 -8.82 -4.03
N LYS A 9 -1.69 -8.85 -5.30
CA LYS A 9 -1.04 -9.68 -6.32
C LYS A 9 0.42 -9.30 -6.56
N ASP A 10 0.72 -7.99 -6.67
CA ASP A 10 2.10 -7.52 -6.83
C ASP A 10 2.93 -7.78 -5.58
N PHE A 11 2.34 -7.62 -4.39
CA PHE A 11 2.98 -7.92 -3.12
C PHE A 11 3.34 -9.41 -3.02
N GLU A 12 2.39 -10.32 -3.27
CA GLU A 12 2.63 -11.78 -3.23
C GLU A 12 3.65 -12.24 -4.29
N ALA A 13 3.74 -11.53 -5.41
CA ALA A 13 4.73 -11.81 -6.44
C ALA A 13 6.16 -11.59 -5.93
N VAL A 14 6.41 -10.50 -5.19
CA VAL A 14 7.75 -10.11 -4.74
C VAL A 14 8.07 -10.48 -3.29
N ALA A 15 7.08 -10.60 -2.41
CA ALA A 15 7.24 -10.87 -0.99
C ALA A 15 7.50 -12.36 -0.72
N LYS A 16 8.33 -12.66 0.28
CA LYS A 16 8.55 -14.05 0.72
C LYS A 16 7.24 -14.67 1.20
N GLU A 17 7.04 -15.97 0.94
CA GLU A 17 5.81 -16.67 1.31
C GLU A 17 5.52 -16.65 2.82
N GLU A 18 6.57 -16.60 3.65
CA GLU A 18 6.45 -16.43 5.10
C GLU A 18 5.76 -15.12 5.47
N ILE A 19 6.11 -14.03 4.79
CA ILE A 19 5.55 -12.69 5.02
C ILE A 19 4.09 -12.64 4.56
N VAL A 20 3.79 -13.20 3.38
CA VAL A 20 2.42 -13.27 2.84
C VAL A 20 1.46 -14.01 3.79
N LYS A 21 1.95 -14.98 4.57
CA LYS A 21 1.14 -15.73 5.55
C LYS A 21 1.03 -15.05 6.91
N GLU A 22 2.00 -14.23 7.27
CA GLU A 22 2.10 -13.62 8.60
C GLU A 22 1.42 -12.25 8.67
N VAL A 23 1.44 -11.47 7.58
CA VAL A 23 0.91 -10.10 7.56
C VAL A 23 -0.09 -9.87 6.44
N ASP A 24 -1.13 -9.08 6.72
CA ASP A 24 -2.02 -8.55 5.69
C ASP A 24 -1.37 -7.30 5.07
N PRO A 25 -0.95 -7.35 3.79
CA PRO A 25 -0.23 -6.23 3.18
C PRO A 25 -1.09 -4.98 3.05
N VAL A 26 -2.42 -5.13 2.93
CA VAL A 26 -3.35 -3.99 2.76
C VAL A 26 -3.47 -3.22 4.06
N GLU A 27 -3.64 -3.91 5.18
CA GLU A 27 -3.68 -3.28 6.50
C GLU A 27 -2.35 -2.65 6.85
N ASP A 28 -1.23 -3.35 6.63
CA ASP A 28 0.12 -2.85 6.93
C ASP A 28 0.47 -1.61 6.10
N ALA A 29 0.18 -1.64 4.79
CA ALA A 29 0.38 -0.50 3.92
C ALA A 29 -0.53 0.69 4.29
N ALA A 30 -1.80 0.43 4.60
CA ALA A 30 -2.72 1.49 5.01
C ALA A 30 -2.30 2.15 6.32
N HIS A 31 -1.90 1.37 7.33
CA HIS A 31 -1.37 1.89 8.58
C HIS A 31 -0.10 2.71 8.38
N THR A 32 0.86 2.18 7.61
CA THR A 32 2.11 2.86 7.31
C THR A 32 1.84 4.20 6.62
N MET A 33 1.11 4.20 5.51
CA MET A 33 0.81 5.41 4.73
C MET A 33 0.02 6.45 5.53
N HIS A 34 -0.91 6.02 6.38
CA HIS A 34 -1.67 6.93 7.22
C HIS A 34 -0.80 7.56 8.32
N HIS A 35 0.15 6.80 8.87
CA HIS A 35 1.06 7.30 9.91
C HIS A 35 2.15 8.23 9.36
N THR A 36 2.74 7.87 8.21
CA THR A 36 3.84 8.63 7.58
C THR A 36 3.33 9.79 6.73
N GLY A 37 2.05 9.77 6.33
CA GLY A 37 1.51 10.69 5.32
C GLY A 37 2.12 10.49 3.93
N THR A 38 2.77 9.34 3.67
CA THR A 38 3.40 9.04 2.39
C THR A 38 2.47 8.24 1.50
N THR A 39 2.68 8.37 0.18
CA THR A 39 1.97 7.57 -0.82
C THR A 39 2.81 6.41 -1.35
N ILE A 40 3.90 6.10 -0.65
CA ILE A 40 4.83 5.04 -1.01
C ILE A 40 4.92 4.11 0.19
N PHE A 41 4.63 2.84 -0.04
CA PHE A 41 4.86 1.75 0.89
C PHE A 41 6.09 0.98 0.41
N GLN A 42 7.12 0.91 1.25
CA GLN A 42 8.36 0.21 0.91
C GLN A 42 8.41 -1.14 1.63
N LEU A 43 8.49 -2.21 0.86
CA LEU A 43 8.82 -3.53 1.38
C LEU A 43 10.34 -3.69 1.40
N LEU A 44 10.91 -3.84 2.59
CA LEU A 44 12.36 -4.00 2.75
C LEU A 44 12.85 -5.26 2.03
N GLY A 45 14.05 -5.20 1.45
CA GLY A 45 14.62 -6.32 0.69
C GLY A 45 14.74 -7.63 1.50
N ILE A 46 14.92 -7.54 2.81
CA ILE A 46 14.92 -8.72 3.69
C ILE A 46 13.60 -9.53 3.62
N PHE A 47 12.50 -8.89 3.25
CA PHE A 47 11.16 -9.46 3.13
C PHE A 47 10.78 -9.80 1.68
N THR A 48 11.63 -9.50 0.70
CA THR A 48 11.40 -9.81 -0.72
C THR A 48 12.17 -11.05 -1.16
N LYS A 49 11.66 -11.75 -2.18
CA LYS A 49 12.32 -12.90 -2.81
C LYS A 49 13.63 -12.51 -3.51
N SER A 50 13.69 -11.27 -4.02
CA SER A 50 14.83 -10.73 -4.76
C SER A 50 15.90 -10.10 -3.86
N GLU A 51 15.70 -10.08 -2.54
CA GLU A 51 16.57 -9.41 -1.56
C GLU A 51 16.78 -7.91 -1.81
N LYS A 52 15.90 -7.31 -2.63
CA LYS A 52 15.90 -5.90 -3.01
C LYS A 52 14.65 -5.22 -2.50
N PRO A 53 14.74 -3.97 -2.02
CA PRO A 53 13.56 -3.23 -1.59
C PRO A 53 12.63 -3.02 -2.78
N VAL A 54 11.33 -3.16 -2.55
CA VAL A 54 10.28 -2.89 -3.56
C VAL A 54 9.40 -1.78 -3.06
N ASN A 55 9.14 -0.78 -3.91
CA ASN A 55 8.30 0.36 -3.57
C ASN A 55 6.94 0.22 -4.23
N PHE A 56 5.90 0.13 -3.43
CA PHE A 56 4.51 0.15 -3.88
C PHE A 56 4.01 1.58 -3.85
N LYS A 57 3.63 2.09 -5.02
CA LYS A 57 3.16 3.45 -5.18
C LYS A 57 1.63 3.50 -5.10
N PHE A 58 1.18 4.50 -4.39
CA PHE A 58 -0.22 4.86 -4.22
C PHE A 58 -0.41 6.32 -4.63
N GLU A 59 -1.65 6.65 -4.96
CA GLU A 59 -2.13 7.99 -5.20
C GLU A 59 -3.20 8.30 -4.15
N ILE A 60 -3.07 9.44 -3.46
CA ILE A 60 -4.12 9.91 -2.54
C ILE A 60 -5.07 10.79 -3.35
N LYS A 61 -6.33 10.38 -3.44
CA LYS A 61 -7.40 11.24 -3.94
C LYS A 61 -8.21 11.77 -2.78
N GLN A 62 -8.15 13.08 -2.58
CA GLN A 62 -9.01 13.73 -1.60
C GLN A 62 -10.43 13.80 -2.15
N ARG A 63 -11.39 13.27 -1.39
CA ARG A 63 -12.83 13.42 -1.66
C ARG A 63 -13.52 14.14 -0.52
N GLU A 64 -14.53 14.93 -0.84
CA GLU A 64 -15.40 15.54 0.15
C GLU A 64 -16.23 14.45 0.86
N LYS A 65 -16.38 14.53 2.19
CA LYS A 65 -17.35 13.71 2.91
C LYS A 65 -18.75 14.08 2.42
N THR A 66 -19.56 13.07 2.11
CA THR A 66 -20.95 13.25 1.69
C THR A 66 -21.81 13.91 2.78
N ASP A 67 -21.38 13.81 4.04
CA ASP A 67 -22.06 14.38 5.21
C ASP A 67 -21.60 15.81 5.55
N ASN A 68 -20.33 16.15 5.26
CA ASN A 68 -19.75 17.48 5.53
C ASN A 68 -18.74 17.85 4.43
N PRO A 69 -19.06 18.81 3.53
CA PRO A 69 -18.17 19.20 2.43
C PRO A 69 -16.85 19.85 2.89
N THR A 70 -16.75 20.24 4.17
CA THR A 70 -15.51 20.76 4.78
C THR A 70 -14.52 19.68 5.19
N GLU A 71 -14.96 18.43 5.32
CA GLU A 71 -14.08 17.31 5.67
C GLU A 71 -13.64 16.56 4.42
N LYS A 72 -12.32 16.45 4.24
CA LYS A 72 -11.73 15.67 3.16
C LYS A 72 -11.36 14.28 3.68
N ILE A 73 -11.65 13.25 2.89
CA ILE A 73 -11.23 11.88 3.13
C ILE A 73 -10.13 11.56 2.13
N ASP A 74 -9.02 11.00 2.63
CA ASP A 74 -7.93 10.52 1.80
C ASP A 74 -8.25 9.11 1.28
N ASP A 75 -8.56 9.00 -0.01
CA ASP A 75 -8.80 7.73 -0.68
C ASP A 75 -7.50 7.25 -1.33
N PHE A 76 -6.83 6.27 -0.71
CA PHE A 76 -5.61 5.67 -1.23
C PHE A 76 -5.90 4.73 -2.40
N PHE A 77 -5.35 5.03 -3.57
CA PHE A 77 -5.48 4.28 -4.80
C PHE A 77 -4.14 3.65 -5.19
N TYR A 78 -4.07 2.34 -5.32
CA TYR A 78 -2.83 1.67 -5.75
C TYR A 78 -2.57 1.90 -7.25
N ILE A 79 -1.37 2.40 -7.59
CA ILE A 79 -0.98 2.73 -8.97
C ILE A 79 0.07 1.78 -9.56
N GLY A 80 0.77 1.00 -8.74
CA GLY A 80 1.73 -0.01 -9.20
C GLY A 80 2.96 -0.14 -8.31
N MET A 81 3.83 -1.10 -8.62
CA MET A 81 5.10 -1.31 -7.94
C MET A 81 6.29 -0.82 -8.77
N GLU A 82 7.37 -0.44 -8.09
CA GLU A 82 8.66 -0.06 -8.65
C GLU A 82 9.77 -0.80 -7.90
N GLU A 83 10.54 -1.63 -8.61
CA GLU A 83 11.68 -2.42 -8.13
C GLU A 83 13.00 -1.64 -8.14
#